data_AF-A0A929BD56-F1
#
_entry.id   AF-A0A929BD56-F1
#
_cell.length_a   1.000
_cell.length_b   1.000
_cell.length_c   1.000
_cell.angle_alpha   90.00
_cell.angle_beta   90.00
_cell.angle_gamma   90.00
#
_symmetry.space_group_name_H-M   'P 1'
#
loop_
_entity.id
_entity.type
_entity.pdbx_description
1 polymer ?
#
loop_
_entity_poly.entity_id
_entity_poly.type
_entity_poly.pdbx_seq_one_letter_code
_entity_poly.pdbx_strand_id
1 'polypeptide(L)'
;MLKKTANIFSIILHPLLMPTIGLFLIFNSKSYLSFMPIQEQKVLFLIIFVNTFVFPISIIPFFIYQKLIKNIKLSNRKERIFPLSITLIFYFFSYLILHKLIAPVIIQNFILGSFISILLLLLISLKWKISAHMIGVGGIVGLVLALSMKLIIDLQVIIMILFVVSGILGSVRLYLNEHKPLQIYSGFMLGLLVVLTTILFL
;
A
#
# COMPACT_ATOMS: atom_id res chain seq x y z
N MET A 1 0.46 -2.57 -28.03
CA MET A 1 1.43 -3.12 -27.05
C MET A 1 1.56 -2.26 -25.77
N LEU A 2 1.73 -0.94 -25.87
CA LEU A 2 1.94 -0.04 -24.72
C LEU A 2 0.83 -0.03 -23.65
N LYS A 3 -0.45 -0.13 -24.03
CA LYS A 3 -1.54 -0.27 -23.04
C LYS A 3 -1.48 -1.57 -22.24
N LYS A 4 -0.99 -2.66 -22.84
CA LYS A 4 -0.87 -3.97 -22.19
C LYS A 4 0.25 -3.93 -21.14
N THR A 5 1.39 -3.34 -21.48
CA THR A 5 2.50 -3.14 -20.53
C THR A 5 2.11 -2.21 -19.39
N ALA A 6 1.43 -1.10 -19.67
CA ALA A 6 0.88 -0.19 -18.65
C ALA A 6 -0.06 -0.90 -17.66
N ASN A 7 -0.91 -1.81 -18.13
CA ASN A 7 -1.78 -2.61 -17.28
C ASN A 7 -0.99 -3.64 -16.43
N ILE A 8 0.07 -4.23 -16.96
CA ILE A 8 0.94 -5.16 -16.21
C ILE A 8 1.62 -4.43 -15.05
N PHE A 9 2.23 -3.26 -15.31
CA PHE A 9 2.79 -2.41 -14.25
C PHE A 9 1.75 -2.07 -13.19
N SER A 10 0.51 -1.84 -13.62
CA SER A 10 -0.60 -1.53 -12.73
C SER A 10 -1.01 -2.67 -11.81
N ILE A 11 -0.86 -3.91 -12.28
CA ILE A 11 -1.20 -5.13 -11.53
C ILE A 11 -0.07 -5.49 -10.56
N ILE A 12 1.20 -5.40 -11.00
CA ILE A 12 2.35 -5.70 -10.14
C ILE A 12 2.43 -4.69 -8.99
N LEU A 13 2.21 -3.40 -9.30
CA LEU A 13 2.21 -2.32 -8.32
C LEU A 13 0.80 -2.05 -7.79
N HIS A 14 0.01 -3.10 -7.58
CA HIS A 14 -1.34 -2.95 -7.03
C HIS A 14 -1.28 -2.49 -5.56
N PRO A 15 -2.14 -1.56 -5.09
CA PRO A 15 -2.04 -0.98 -3.75
C PRO A 15 -2.15 -2.04 -2.64
N LEU A 16 -2.94 -3.08 -2.87
CA LEU A 16 -3.15 -4.17 -1.92
C LEU A 16 -1.90 -5.06 -1.70
N LEU A 17 -0.97 -5.06 -2.65
CA LEU A 17 0.33 -5.74 -2.54
C LEU A 17 1.40 -4.86 -1.89
N MET A 18 1.14 -3.56 -1.69
CA MET A 18 2.16 -2.64 -1.16
C MET A 18 2.62 -3.01 0.25
N PRO A 19 1.75 -3.47 1.17
CA PRO A 19 2.21 -3.93 2.48
C PRO A 19 3.12 -5.17 2.40
N THR A 20 2.88 -6.10 1.48
CA THR A 20 3.73 -7.28 1.34
C THR A 20 5.06 -6.97 0.69
N ILE A 21 5.08 -6.07 -0.31
CA ILE A 21 6.32 -5.54 -0.87
C ILE A 21 7.10 -4.76 0.20
N GLY A 22 6.41 -3.96 1.03
CA GLY A 22 7.01 -3.26 2.16
C GLY A 22 7.64 -4.21 3.16
N LEU A 23 6.97 -5.31 3.51
CA LEU A 23 7.53 -6.34 4.38
C LEU A 23 8.79 -6.99 3.79
N PHE A 24 8.77 -7.26 2.48
CA PHE A 24 9.95 -7.74 1.77
C PHE A 24 11.12 -6.76 1.87
N LEU A 25 10.89 -5.46 1.71
CA LEU A 25 11.92 -4.45 1.89
C LEU A 25 12.42 -4.37 3.33
N ILE A 26 11.54 -4.49 4.32
CA ILE A 26 11.91 -4.52 5.74
C ILE A 26 12.88 -5.68 6.01
N PHE A 27 12.54 -6.90 5.60
CA PHE A 27 13.40 -8.07 5.86
C PHE A 27 14.67 -8.11 5.01
N ASN A 28 14.74 -7.35 3.91
CA ASN A 28 15.95 -7.24 3.07
C ASN A 28 16.73 -5.93 3.29
N SER A 29 16.39 -5.15 4.32
CA SER A 29 17.02 -3.87 4.63
C SER A 29 18.41 -3.99 5.30
N LYS A 30 18.90 -5.21 5.54
CA LYS A 30 20.11 -5.51 6.34
C LYS A 30 20.06 -4.96 7.78
N SER A 31 18.87 -4.67 8.29
CA SER A 31 18.66 -4.27 9.68
C SER A 31 18.56 -5.46 10.62
N TYR A 32 18.43 -5.23 11.93
CA TYR A 32 18.20 -6.32 12.89
C TYR A 32 16.97 -7.20 12.52
N LEU A 33 15.99 -6.62 11.82
CA LEU A 33 14.79 -7.34 11.34
C LEU A 33 15.11 -8.38 10.26
N SER A 34 16.22 -8.24 9.52
CA SER A 34 16.63 -9.25 8.53
C SER A 34 17.15 -10.54 9.17
N PHE A 35 17.60 -10.48 10.43
CA PHE A 35 18.11 -11.64 11.16
C PHE A 35 17.04 -12.40 11.96
N MET A 36 15.78 -11.95 11.90
CA MET A 36 14.64 -12.62 12.52
C MET A 36 14.50 -14.04 11.95
N PRO A 37 14.11 -15.06 12.75
CA PRO A 37 13.96 -16.42 12.27
C PRO A 37 13.05 -16.51 11.04
N ILE A 38 13.47 -17.31 10.04
CA ILE A 38 12.76 -17.39 8.76
C ILE A 38 11.31 -17.86 8.92
N GLN A 39 11.03 -18.68 9.92
CA GLN A 39 9.67 -19.13 10.27
C GLN A 39 8.78 -17.94 10.65
N GLU A 40 9.29 -17.03 11.49
CA GLU A 40 8.52 -15.86 11.92
C GLU A 40 8.31 -14.88 10.77
N GLN A 41 9.33 -14.65 9.94
CA GLN A 41 9.18 -13.84 8.72
C GLN A 41 8.08 -14.39 7.81
N LYS A 42 8.05 -15.70 7.59
CA LYS A 42 7.01 -16.37 6.78
C LYS A 42 5.61 -16.21 7.38
N VAL A 43 5.47 -16.32 8.70
CA VAL A 43 4.18 -16.10 9.38
C VAL A 43 3.71 -14.66 9.18
N LEU A 44 4.59 -13.67 9.35
CA LEU A 44 4.27 -12.26 9.14
C LEU A 44 3.89 -11.98 7.67
N PHE A 45 4.64 -12.55 6.71
CA PHE A 45 4.29 -12.48 5.29
C PHE A 45 2.91 -13.05 5.01
N LEU A 46 2.60 -14.24 5.55
CA LEU A 46 1.34 -14.91 5.32
C LEU A 46 0.18 -14.07 5.89
N ILE A 47 0.30 -13.60 7.13
CA ILE A 47 -0.73 -12.78 7.78
C ILE A 47 -1.00 -11.51 6.96
N ILE A 48 0.06 -10.78 6.60
CA ILE A 48 -0.10 -9.52 5.86
C ILE A 48 -0.63 -9.80 4.46
N PHE A 49 -0.08 -10.75 3.71
CA PHE A 49 -0.56 -11.08 2.36
C PHE A 49 -2.02 -11.50 2.33
N VAL A 50 -2.44 -12.37 3.26
CA VAL A 50 -3.82 -12.84 3.30
C VAL A 50 -4.77 -11.70 3.64
N ASN A 51 -4.46 -10.88 4.66
CA ASN A 51 -5.34 -9.80 5.10
C ASN A 51 -5.33 -8.60 4.15
N THR A 52 -4.19 -8.22 3.58
CA THR A 52 -4.10 -6.99 2.78
C THR A 52 -4.42 -7.22 1.31
N PHE A 53 -4.27 -8.45 0.80
CA PHE A 53 -4.47 -8.78 -0.61
C PHE A 53 -5.56 -9.83 -0.84
N VAL A 54 -5.44 -11.02 -0.24
CA VAL A 54 -6.34 -12.15 -0.55
C VAL A 54 -7.78 -11.85 -0.16
N PHE A 55 -8.02 -11.47 1.11
CA PHE A 55 -9.39 -11.21 1.59
C PHE A 55 -10.07 -10.01 0.90
N PRO A 56 -9.42 -8.85 0.69
CA PRO A 56 -10.08 -7.77 -0.01
C PRO A 56 -10.41 -8.09 -1.46
N ILE A 57 -9.57 -8.87 -2.15
CA ILE A 57 -9.81 -9.26 -3.54
C ILE A 57 -10.90 -10.32 -3.64
N SER A 58 -10.95 -11.29 -2.72
CA SER A 58 -11.93 -12.37 -2.77
C SER A 58 -13.38 -11.88 -2.65
N ILE A 59 -13.59 -10.68 -2.10
CA ILE A 59 -14.93 -10.08 -1.94
C ILE A 59 -15.35 -9.24 -3.15
N ILE A 60 -14.44 -8.86 -4.05
CA ILE A 60 -14.78 -8.07 -5.24
C ILE A 60 -15.84 -8.76 -6.13
N PRO A 61 -15.77 -10.07 -6.43
CA PRO A 61 -16.82 -10.76 -7.21
C PRO A 61 -18.21 -10.66 -6.57
N PHE A 62 -18.29 -10.71 -5.24
CA PHE A 62 -19.55 -10.58 -4.52
C PHE A 62 -20.18 -9.19 -4.74
N PHE A 63 -19.38 -8.13 -4.71
CA PHE A 63 -19.88 -6.78 -5.00
C PHE A 63 -20.29 -6.57 -6.45
N ILE A 64 -19.64 -7.25 -7.40
CA ILE A 64 -20.06 -7.26 -8.80
C ILE A 64 -21.39 -7.99 -8.94
N TYR A 65 -21.56 -9.14 -8.28
CA TYR A 65 -22.81 -9.90 -8.26
C TYR A 65 -23.98 -9.08 -7.69
N GLN A 66 -23.74 -8.34 -6.60
CA GLN A 66 -24.73 -7.41 -6.02
C GLN A 66 -24.94 -6.13 -6.83
N LYS A 67 -24.25 -5.94 -7.96
CA LYS A 67 -24.31 -4.74 -8.82
C LYS A 67 -23.90 -3.45 -8.10
N LEU A 68 -23.18 -3.55 -6.98
CA LEU A 68 -22.62 -2.40 -6.27
C LEU A 68 -21.41 -1.79 -7.01
N ILE A 69 -20.77 -2.60 -7.86
CA ILE A 69 -19.60 -2.25 -8.64
C ILE A 69 -19.76 -2.80 -10.06
N LYS A 70 -19.38 -2.03 -11.09
CA LYS A 70 -19.50 -2.46 -12.48
C LYS A 70 -18.34 -3.35 -12.92
N ASN A 71 -17.14 -3.03 -12.50
CA ASN A 71 -15.92 -3.74 -12.87
C ASN A 71 -14.80 -3.55 -11.84
N ILE A 72 -13.77 -4.38 -11.93
CA ILE A 72 -12.59 -4.35 -11.04
C ILE A 72 -11.85 -3.00 -11.12
N LYS A 73 -12.01 -2.23 -12.21
CA LYS A 73 -11.33 -0.93 -12.38
C LYS A 73 -11.88 0.17 -11.49
N LEU A 74 -13.07 0.00 -10.88
CA LEU A 74 -13.68 0.95 -9.95
C LEU A 74 -13.68 2.39 -10.49
N SER A 75 -14.12 2.54 -11.75
CA SER A 75 -13.99 3.81 -12.49
C SER A 75 -14.73 4.97 -11.83
N ASN A 76 -15.83 4.66 -11.11
CA ASN A 76 -16.64 5.63 -10.39
C ASN A 76 -16.27 5.72 -8.90
N ARG A 77 -16.28 6.93 -8.34
CA ARG A 77 -15.97 7.18 -6.93
C ARG A 77 -16.90 6.43 -5.97
N LYS A 78 -18.19 6.38 -6.27
CA LYS A 78 -19.19 5.69 -5.42
C LYS A 78 -18.93 4.18 -5.33
N GLU A 79 -18.44 3.57 -6.41
CA GLU A 79 -18.11 2.13 -6.46
C GLU A 79 -16.90 1.77 -5.59
N ARG A 80 -16.08 2.77 -5.20
CA ARG A 80 -14.90 2.56 -4.36
C ARG A 80 -15.23 2.43 -2.87
N ILE A 81 -16.39 2.92 -2.43
CA ILE A 81 -16.72 3.00 -1.00
C ILE A 81 -16.74 1.60 -0.39
N PHE A 82 -17.49 0.66 -0.97
CA PHE A 82 -17.60 -0.69 -0.42
C PHE A 82 -16.27 -1.47 -0.41
N PRO A 83 -15.49 -1.53 -1.52
CA PRO A 83 -14.16 -2.13 -1.50
C PRO A 83 -13.23 -1.50 -0.48
N LEU A 84 -13.17 -0.16 -0.41
CA LEU A 84 -12.27 0.52 0.50
C LEU A 84 -12.65 0.30 1.96
N SER A 85 -13.94 0.32 2.30
CA SER A 85 -14.40 0.00 3.67
C SER A 85 -14.03 -1.41 4.09
N ILE A 86 -14.18 -2.39 3.20
CA ILE A 86 -13.76 -3.76 3.50
C ILE A 86 -12.24 -3.89 3.61
N THR A 87 -11.47 -3.25 2.72
CA THR A 87 -10.00 -3.23 2.85
C THR A 87 -9.57 -2.64 4.19
N LEU A 88 -10.25 -1.59 4.65
CA LEU A 88 -9.98 -0.93 5.92
C LEU A 88 -10.18 -1.89 7.10
N ILE A 89 -11.28 -2.66 7.08
CA ILE A 89 -11.58 -3.68 8.12
C ILE A 89 -10.46 -4.73 8.18
N PHE A 90 -10.03 -5.28 7.05
CA PHE A 90 -8.96 -6.29 7.07
C PHE A 90 -7.59 -5.73 7.45
N TYR A 91 -7.28 -4.48 7.11
CA TYR A 91 -6.04 -3.83 7.57
C TYR A 91 -6.08 -3.62 9.08
N PHE A 92 -7.24 -3.25 9.64
CA PHE A 92 -7.42 -3.15 11.09
C PHE A 92 -7.23 -4.51 11.78
N PHE A 93 -7.84 -5.58 11.26
CA PHE A 93 -7.61 -6.93 11.77
C PHE A 93 -6.14 -7.35 11.67
N SER A 94 -5.46 -7.04 10.56
CA SER A 94 -4.03 -7.30 10.41
C SER A 94 -3.22 -6.61 11.50
N TYR A 95 -3.52 -5.35 11.81
CA TYR A 95 -2.86 -4.61 12.90
C TYR A 95 -3.10 -5.29 14.27
N LEU A 96 -4.34 -5.67 14.58
CA LEU A 96 -4.68 -6.35 15.84
C LEU A 96 -3.96 -7.69 16.00
N ILE A 97 -3.87 -8.48 14.94
CA ILE A 97 -3.15 -9.76 14.94
C ILE A 97 -1.67 -9.53 15.21
N LEU A 98 -1.04 -8.56 14.54
CA LEU A 98 0.37 -8.23 14.74
C LEU A 98 0.66 -7.76 16.16
N HIS A 99 -0.22 -6.93 16.73
CA HIS A 99 -0.09 -6.48 18.12
C HIS A 99 -0.21 -7.66 19.10
N LYS A 100 -1.14 -8.59 18.87
CA LYS A 100 -1.30 -9.79 19.70
C LYS A 100 -0.11 -10.75 19.61
N LEU A 101 0.52 -10.85 18.43
CA LEU A 101 1.72 -11.66 18.21
C LEU A 101 3.00 -10.97 18.69
N ILE A 102 2.93 -9.74 19.21
CA ILE A 102 4.09 -8.95 19.62
C ILE A 102 5.10 -8.83 18.46
N ALA A 103 4.58 -8.61 17.24
CA ALA A 103 5.43 -8.41 16.08
C ALA A 103 6.31 -7.16 16.26
N PRO A 104 7.44 -7.04 15.55
CA PRO A 104 8.29 -5.85 15.65
C PRO A 104 7.50 -4.56 15.41
N VAL A 105 7.70 -3.57 16.29
CA VAL A 105 6.93 -2.30 16.31
C VAL A 105 6.94 -1.59 14.94
N ILE A 106 8.07 -1.62 14.22
CA ILE A 106 8.17 -1.05 12.87
C ILE A 106 7.15 -1.69 11.89
N ILE A 107 6.95 -3.00 11.96
CA ILE A 107 5.99 -3.71 11.11
C ILE A 107 4.56 -3.37 11.54
N GLN A 108 4.30 -3.30 12.85
CA GLN A 108 2.99 -2.86 13.38
C GLN A 108 2.65 -1.44 12.88
N ASN A 109 3.58 -0.51 13.01
CA ASN A 109 3.40 0.90 12.65
C ASN A 109 3.32 1.09 11.13
N PHE A 110 4.01 0.25 10.35
CA PHE A 110 3.84 0.25 8.89
C PHE A 110 2.42 -0.16 8.48
N ILE A 111 1.86 -1.21 9.10
CA ILE A 111 0.47 -1.63 8.84
C ILE A 111 -0.52 -0.60 9.35
N LEU A 112 -0.27 0.00 10.51
CA LEU A 112 -1.09 1.10 11.04
C LEU A 112 -1.08 2.32 10.10
N GLY A 113 0.08 2.73 9.61
CA GLY A 113 0.22 3.84 8.67
C GLY A 113 -0.47 3.54 7.32
N SER A 114 -0.43 2.29 6.89
CA SER A 114 -1.16 1.83 5.71
C SER A 114 -2.68 1.85 5.93
N PHE A 115 -3.16 1.44 7.11
CA PHE A 115 -4.56 1.55 7.53
C PHE A 115 -5.03 3.01 7.52
N ILE A 116 -4.27 3.92 8.15
CA ILE A 116 -4.58 5.35 8.17
C ILE A 116 -4.61 5.92 6.74
N SER A 117 -3.68 5.50 5.88
CA SER A 117 -3.64 5.91 4.47
C SER A 117 -4.91 5.47 3.72
N ILE A 118 -5.41 4.26 3.96
CA ILE A 118 -6.66 3.76 3.37
C ILE A 118 -7.88 4.49 3.95
N LEU A 119 -7.88 4.80 5.24
CA LEU A 119 -8.95 5.59 5.87
C LEU A 119 -9.05 6.97 5.21
N LEU A 120 -7.92 7.67 5.08
CA LEU A 120 -7.87 8.97 4.41
C LEU A 120 -8.23 8.85 2.93
N LEU A 121 -7.78 7.79 2.25
CA LEU A 121 -8.18 7.50 0.87
C LEU A 121 -9.70 7.37 0.73
N LEU A 122 -10.35 6.64 1.64
CA LEU A 122 -11.81 6.48 1.66
C LEU A 122 -12.50 7.83 1.86
N LEU A 123 -12.11 8.58 2.89
CA LEU A 123 -12.71 9.88 3.23
C LEU A 123 -12.56 10.89 2.09
N ILE A 124 -11.37 10.99 1.50
CA ILE A 124 -11.11 11.87 0.35
C ILE A 124 -11.92 11.40 -0.86
N SER A 125 -12.00 10.07 -1.10
CA SER A 125 -12.75 9.50 -2.24
C SER A 125 -14.25 9.78 -2.21
N LEU A 126 -14.83 10.15 -1.06
CA LEU A 126 -16.22 10.61 -0.96
C LEU A 126 -16.45 11.90 -1.76
N LYS A 127 -15.47 12.81 -1.77
CA LYS A 127 -15.59 14.14 -2.42
C LYS A 127 -14.68 14.30 -3.65
N TRP A 128 -13.55 13.62 -3.72
CA TRP A 128 -12.55 13.80 -4.78
C TRP A 128 -11.80 12.50 -5.11
N LYS A 129 -11.64 12.19 -6.40
CA LYS A 129 -10.95 10.95 -6.83
C LYS A 129 -9.45 11.15 -6.62
N ILE A 130 -8.84 10.40 -5.72
CA ILE A 130 -7.37 10.35 -5.51
C ILE A 130 -6.82 8.97 -5.88
N SER A 131 -5.54 8.90 -6.27
CA SER A 131 -4.92 7.66 -6.76
C SER A 131 -4.45 6.73 -5.63
N ALA A 132 -5.12 5.60 -5.46
CA ALA A 132 -4.71 4.57 -4.49
C ALA A 132 -3.33 3.95 -4.80
N HIS A 133 -2.98 3.86 -6.10
CA HIS A 133 -1.68 3.35 -6.55
C HIS A 133 -0.54 4.27 -6.14
N MET A 134 -0.75 5.58 -6.24
CA MET A 134 0.25 6.54 -5.78
C MET A 134 0.35 6.60 -4.26
N ILE A 135 -0.77 6.45 -3.53
CA ILE A 135 -0.74 6.28 -2.06
C ILE A 135 0.09 5.05 -1.68
N GLY A 136 -0.13 3.93 -2.36
CA GLY A 136 0.60 2.69 -2.12
C GLY A 136 2.11 2.84 -2.29
N VAL A 137 2.57 3.33 -3.45
CA VAL A 137 4.00 3.51 -3.70
C VAL A 137 4.60 4.64 -2.85
N GLY A 138 3.85 5.72 -2.63
CA GLY A 138 4.24 6.77 -1.68
C GLY A 138 4.47 6.21 -0.28
N GLY A 139 3.59 5.31 0.18
CA GLY A 139 3.75 4.61 1.45
C GLY A 139 5.00 3.74 1.52
N ILE A 140 5.38 3.06 0.44
CA ILE A 140 6.65 2.32 0.37
C ILE A 140 7.86 3.25 0.45
N VAL A 141 7.83 4.39 -0.26
CA VAL A 141 8.89 5.40 -0.15
C VAL A 141 8.99 5.92 1.28
N GLY A 142 7.85 6.24 1.91
CA GLY A 142 7.77 6.67 3.32
C GLY A 142 8.33 5.61 4.27
N LEU A 143 8.03 4.32 4.05
CA LEU A 143 8.60 3.21 4.81
C LEU A 143 10.13 3.17 4.71
N VAL A 144 10.69 3.18 3.51
CA VAL A 144 12.15 3.06 3.32
C VAL A 144 12.88 4.28 3.88
N LEU A 145 12.32 5.49 3.73
CA LEU A 145 12.83 6.70 4.38
C LEU A 145 12.80 6.57 5.90
N ALA A 146 11.68 6.10 6.47
CA ALA A 146 11.56 5.90 7.91
C ALA A 146 12.55 4.87 8.44
N LEU A 147 12.77 3.76 7.71
CA LEU A 147 13.78 2.76 8.06
C LEU A 147 15.18 3.36 8.06
N SER A 148 15.53 4.11 7.00
CA SER A 148 16.85 4.74 6.89
C SER A 148 17.12 5.70 8.05
N MET A 149 16.13 6.51 8.43
CA MET A 149 16.25 7.48 9.53
C MET A 149 16.21 6.81 10.92
N LYS A 150 15.27 5.89 11.15
CA LYS A 150 15.04 5.27 12.47
C LYS A 150 16.09 4.22 12.84
N LEU A 151 16.62 3.51 11.84
CA LEU A 151 17.60 2.44 12.04
C LEU A 151 19.03 2.86 11.66
N ILE A 152 19.22 4.09 11.16
CA ILE A 152 20.53 4.64 10.77
C ILE A 152 21.22 3.70 9.77
N ILE A 153 20.48 3.31 8.74
CA ILE A 153 20.97 2.43 7.66
C ILE A 153 20.92 3.15 6.32
N ASP A 154 21.93 2.90 5.49
CA ASP A 154 21.99 3.46 4.13
C ASP A 154 21.09 2.66 3.18
N LEU A 155 20.00 3.31 2.75
CA LEU A 155 19.06 2.79 1.75
C LEU A 155 18.93 3.75 0.55
N GLN A 156 19.91 4.64 0.33
CA GLN A 156 19.84 5.68 -0.71
C GLN A 156 19.54 5.11 -2.10
N VAL A 157 20.22 4.01 -2.48
CA VAL A 157 20.01 3.34 -3.78
C VAL A 157 18.57 2.86 -3.93
N ILE A 158 17.99 2.26 -2.89
CA ILE A 158 16.61 1.77 -2.90
C ILE A 158 15.63 2.95 -3.01
N ILE A 159 15.89 4.04 -2.28
CA ILE A 159 15.07 5.26 -2.36
C ILE A 159 15.06 5.82 -3.78
N MET A 160 16.23 5.94 -4.43
CA MET A 160 16.34 6.41 -5.81
C MET A 160 15.53 5.54 -6.77
N ILE A 161 15.65 4.21 -6.66
CA ILE A 161 14.89 3.26 -7.48
C ILE A 161 13.38 3.44 -7.26
N LEU A 162 12.93 3.61 -6.01
CA LEU A 162 11.51 3.80 -5.71
C LEU A 162 10.97 5.13 -6.25
N PHE A 163 11.77 6.20 -6.28
CA PHE A 163 11.38 7.45 -6.94
C PHE A 163 11.21 7.26 -8.45
N VAL A 164 12.13 6.56 -9.11
CA VAL A 164 12.00 6.23 -10.55
C VAL A 164 10.75 5.37 -10.81
N VAL A 165 10.53 4.32 -10.01
CA VAL A 165 9.36 3.43 -10.13
C VAL A 165 8.06 4.21 -9.90
N SER A 166 8.03 5.13 -8.92
CA SER A 166 6.85 5.96 -8.67
C SER A 166 6.56 6.93 -9.83
N GLY A 167 7.59 7.50 -10.46
CA GLY A 167 7.46 8.32 -11.66
C GLY A 167 6.93 7.55 -12.86
N ILE A 168 7.41 6.32 -13.08
CA ILE A 168 6.90 5.41 -14.11
C ILE A 168 5.43 5.07 -13.84
N LEU A 169 5.08 4.69 -12.60
CA LEU A 169 3.71 4.36 -12.24
C LEU A 169 2.77 5.57 -12.41
N GLY A 170 3.19 6.75 -11.98
CA GLY A 170 2.44 8.00 -12.19
C GLY A 170 2.19 8.25 -13.68
N SER A 171 3.22 8.11 -14.51
CA SER A 171 3.11 8.24 -15.97
C SER A 171 2.14 7.23 -16.57
N VAL A 172 2.17 5.98 -16.10
CA VAL A 172 1.21 4.94 -16.49
C VAL A 172 -0.23 5.34 -16.13
N ARG A 173 -0.47 5.95 -14.97
CA ARG A 173 -1.82 6.39 -14.56
C ARG A 173 -2.35 7.56 -15.39
N LEU A 174 -1.46 8.48 -15.78
CA LEU A 174 -1.80 9.54 -16.73
C LEU A 174 -2.10 8.96 -18.12
N TYR A 175 -1.24 8.07 -18.63
CA TYR A 175 -1.38 7.45 -19.94
C TYR A 175 -2.67 6.63 -20.09
N LEU A 176 -3.10 5.96 -19.03
CA LEU A 176 -4.36 5.22 -19.01
C LEU A 176 -5.60 6.11 -18.79
N ASN A 177 -5.44 7.43 -18.67
CA ASN A 177 -6.49 8.40 -18.38
C ASN A 177 -7.30 8.09 -17.11
N GLU A 178 -6.67 7.40 -16.14
CA GLU A 178 -7.35 7.02 -14.89
C GLU A 178 -7.36 8.16 -13.87
N HIS A 179 -6.36 9.05 -13.94
CA HIS A 179 -6.15 10.13 -12.98
C HIS A 179 -5.58 11.40 -13.63
N LYS A 180 -5.78 12.54 -12.95
CA LYS A 180 -5.14 13.84 -13.27
C LYS A 180 -3.84 14.03 -12.46
N PRO A 181 -2.91 14.89 -12.88
CA PRO A 181 -1.64 15.11 -12.17
C PRO A 181 -1.81 15.41 -10.68
N LEU A 182 -2.73 16.31 -10.31
CA LEU A 182 -2.99 16.63 -8.90
C LEU A 182 -3.41 15.39 -8.09
N GLN A 183 -4.19 14.47 -8.66
CA GLN A 183 -4.63 13.25 -7.98
C GLN A 183 -3.48 12.25 -7.76
N ILE A 184 -2.44 12.33 -8.60
CA ILE A 184 -1.24 11.50 -8.53
C ILE A 184 -0.30 12.05 -7.47
N TYR A 185 0.02 13.35 -7.54
CA TYR A 185 0.91 13.99 -6.56
C TYR A 185 0.32 13.98 -5.16
N SER A 186 -0.96 14.32 -4.99
CA SER A 186 -1.61 14.26 -3.68
C SER A 186 -1.67 12.82 -3.14
N GLY A 187 -1.89 11.83 -4.00
CA GLY A 187 -1.87 10.44 -3.58
C GLY A 187 -0.49 10.01 -3.08
N PHE A 188 0.56 10.31 -3.84
CA PHE A 188 1.93 10.01 -3.45
C PHE A 188 2.32 10.67 -2.12
N MET A 189 2.08 11.98 -1.99
CA MET A 189 2.43 12.72 -0.78
C MET A 189 1.67 12.25 0.45
N LEU A 190 0.38 11.90 0.29
CA LEU A 190 -0.41 11.36 1.39
C LEU A 190 0.20 10.04 1.90
N GLY A 191 0.46 9.09 1.00
CA GLY A 191 1.04 7.80 1.40
C GLY A 191 2.41 7.97 2.05
N LEU A 192 3.28 8.79 1.45
CA LEU A 192 4.62 9.07 1.96
C LEU A 192 4.56 9.64 3.36
N LEU A 193 3.84 10.74 3.56
CA LEU A 193 3.83 11.47 4.83
C LEU A 193 3.17 10.65 5.94
N VAL A 194 2.05 9.98 5.64
CA VAL A 194 1.33 9.18 6.65
C VAL A 194 2.19 8.02 7.12
N VAL A 195 2.76 7.23 6.20
CA VAL A 195 3.57 6.08 6.60
C VAL A 195 4.86 6.51 7.28
N LEU A 196 5.55 7.54 6.75
CA LEU A 196 6.77 8.08 7.34
C LEU A 196 6.54 8.54 8.79
N THR A 197 5.53 9.37 9.01
CA THR A 197 5.23 9.92 10.35
C THR A 197 4.75 8.84 11.31
N THR A 198 3.94 7.89 10.86
CA THR A 198 3.47 6.78 11.71
C THR A 198 4.63 5.93 12.19
N ILE A 199 5.62 5.62 11.33
CA ILE A 199 6.76 4.79 11.74
C ILE A 199 7.74 5.58 12.62
N LEU A 200 7.91 6.89 12.41
CA LEU A 200 8.85 7.70 13.18
C LEU A 200 8.34 8.07 14.57
N PHE A 201 7.05 8.40 14.71
CA PHE A 201 6.52 9.03 15.92
C PHE A 201 5.56 8.17 16.75
N LEU A 202 5.07 7.08 16.19
CA LEU A 202 4.35 6.02 16.92
C LEU A 202 5.29 4.82 17.06
#